data_AF-A0A945L386-F1
#
_entry.id   AF-A0A945L386-F1
#
_cell.length_a   1.000
_cell.length_b   1.000
_cell.length_c   1.000
_cell.angle_alpha   90.00
_cell.angle_beta   90.00
_cell.angle_gamma   90.00
#
_symmetry.space_group_name_H-M   'P 1'
#
loop_
_entity.id
_entity.type
_entity.pdbx_description
1 polymer ?
#
loop_
_entity_poly.entity_id
_entity_poly.type
_entity_poly.pdbx_seq_one_letter_code
_entity_poly.pdbx_strand_id
1 'polypeptide(L)'
;MTEEIKTAVVMAGSPSINAALYRRLRFSVVDSVVLIELDAGVRSVLILRDIEMERAARNARVTDVHCPADFTPVKGLSGNRETATAQAAAECLRRSGVSRVIGDRSLPLIYVEMIRRAGIAVECDSNLGILDRRQKDEEEVACLRESQRITEKAIEMACRMIAVSDADSDGSLHCEGEVLTSERVRFEIDQFLLSEGFTNPSSIVAGGPIAAD
;
A
#
# COMPACT_ATOMS: atom_id res chain seq x y z
N MET A 1 31.89 -17.06 -23.83
CA MET A 1 31.00 -15.90 -23.59
C MET A 1 30.07 -16.30 -22.47
N THR A 2 30.26 -15.77 -21.26
CA THR A 2 29.25 -15.85 -20.22
C THR A 2 28.07 -14.99 -20.68
N GLU A 3 26.92 -15.61 -20.96
CA GLU A 3 25.68 -14.85 -21.20
C GLU A 3 25.44 -13.94 -20.00
N GLU A 4 25.27 -12.65 -20.27
CA GLU A 4 24.99 -11.66 -19.23
C GLU A 4 23.61 -11.95 -18.64
N ILE A 5 23.56 -12.29 -17.35
CA ILE A 5 22.32 -12.65 -16.68
C ILE A 5 21.47 -11.39 -16.52
N LYS A 6 20.48 -11.22 -17.40
CA LYS A 6 19.53 -10.12 -17.28
C LYS A 6 18.61 -10.36 -16.08
N THR A 7 18.74 -9.48 -15.10
CA THR A 7 18.02 -9.56 -13.82
C THR A 7 16.93 -8.49 -13.75
N ALA A 8 15.76 -8.85 -13.22
CA ALA A 8 14.68 -7.92 -12.90
C ALA A 8 14.34 -7.96 -11.41
N VAL A 9 13.77 -6.87 -10.89
CA VAL A 9 13.14 -6.84 -9.57
C VAL A 9 11.63 -6.90 -9.74
N VAL A 10 10.95 -7.76 -8.98
CA VAL A 10 9.49 -7.91 -9.05
C VAL A 10 8.87 -7.74 -7.67
N MET A 11 7.91 -6.83 -7.57
CA MET A 11 7.06 -6.66 -6.40
C MET A 11 5.60 -6.81 -6.83
N ALA A 12 4.81 -7.61 -6.13
CA ALA A 12 3.41 -7.81 -6.47
C ALA A 12 2.53 -7.94 -5.23
N GLY A 13 1.24 -7.68 -5.42
CA GLY A 13 0.24 -7.65 -4.36
C GLY A 13 -0.59 -6.38 -4.43
N SER A 14 -1.38 -6.13 -3.40
CA SER A 14 -2.22 -4.93 -3.32
C SER A 14 -1.45 -3.78 -2.66
N PRO A 15 -1.23 -2.64 -3.35
CA PRO A 15 -0.54 -1.49 -2.77
C PRO A 15 -1.28 -0.89 -1.56
N SER A 16 -2.59 -1.14 -1.38
CA SER A 16 -3.32 -0.66 -0.21
C SER A 16 -2.87 -1.30 1.11
N ILE A 17 -2.24 -2.49 1.05
CA ILE A 17 -1.72 -3.22 2.21
C ILE A 17 -0.21 -3.48 2.13
N ASN A 18 0.38 -3.48 0.93
CA ASN A 18 1.82 -3.60 0.75
C ASN A 18 2.46 -2.22 0.65
N ALA A 19 2.88 -1.67 1.79
CA ALA A 19 3.45 -0.33 1.84
C ALA A 19 4.85 -0.20 1.20
N ALA A 20 5.56 -1.31 0.92
CA ALA A 20 6.79 -1.26 0.12
C ALA A 20 6.46 -1.06 -1.36
N LEU A 21 5.50 -1.81 -1.88
CA LEU A 21 4.97 -1.64 -3.23
C LEU A 21 4.34 -0.25 -3.41
N TYR A 22 3.51 0.20 -2.46
CA TYR A 22 2.92 1.54 -2.49
C TYR A 22 3.98 2.64 -2.56
N ARG A 23 5.05 2.53 -1.76
CA ARG A 23 6.12 3.52 -1.78
C ARG A 23 6.79 3.61 -3.15
N ARG A 24 7.05 2.47 -3.81
CA ARG A 24 7.62 2.46 -5.17
C ARG A 24 6.66 3.09 -6.18
N LEU A 25 5.37 2.76 -6.07
CA LEU A 25 4.36 3.20 -7.04
C LEU A 25 3.82 4.62 -6.82
N ARG A 26 3.80 5.13 -5.59
CA ARG A 26 3.02 6.33 -5.19
C ARG A 26 1.55 6.30 -5.66
N PHE A 27 1.02 5.10 -5.85
CA PHE A 27 -0.30 4.84 -6.39
C PHE A 27 -0.93 3.66 -5.66
N SER A 28 -2.20 3.82 -5.28
CA SER A 28 -2.94 2.82 -4.51
C SER A 28 -4.18 2.33 -5.26
N VAL A 29 -4.37 1.01 -5.20
CA VAL A 29 -5.54 0.27 -5.66
C VAL A 29 -5.77 -0.89 -4.68
N VAL A 30 -7.01 -1.37 -4.62
CA VAL A 30 -7.36 -2.53 -3.80
C VAL A 30 -6.91 -3.83 -4.45
N ASP A 31 -6.95 -3.92 -5.78
CA ASP A 31 -6.57 -5.13 -6.50
C ASP A 31 -5.07 -5.41 -6.47
N SER A 32 -4.72 -6.68 -6.67
CA SER A 32 -3.32 -7.04 -6.89
C SER A 32 -2.79 -6.43 -8.19
N VAL A 33 -1.62 -5.83 -8.10
CA VAL A 33 -0.82 -5.36 -9.24
C VAL A 33 0.55 -6.03 -9.21
N VAL A 34 1.33 -5.84 -10.27
CA VAL A 34 2.75 -6.22 -10.30
C VAL A 34 3.59 -5.09 -10.88
N LEU A 35 4.63 -4.72 -10.15
CA LEU A 35 5.70 -3.84 -10.58
C LEU A 35 6.90 -4.69 -10.99
N ILE A 36 7.40 -4.46 -12.20
CA ILE A 36 8.61 -5.10 -12.74
C ILE A 36 9.62 -4.01 -13.04
N GLU A 37 10.77 -4.05 -12.40
CA GLU A 37 11.87 -3.13 -12.67
C GLU A 37 12.94 -3.84 -13.49
N LEU A 38 13.24 -3.27 -14.65
CA LEU A 38 14.18 -3.77 -15.64
C LEU A 38 15.37 -2.80 -15.73
N ASP A 39 16.50 -3.31 -16.26
CA ASP A 39 17.67 -2.49 -16.59
C ASP A 39 18.15 -1.65 -15.41
N ALA A 40 18.29 -2.30 -14.24
CA ALA A 40 18.66 -1.68 -12.96
C ALA A 40 17.72 -0.54 -12.51
N GLY A 41 16.43 -0.63 -12.86
CA GLY A 41 15.40 0.32 -12.45
C GLY A 41 15.23 1.50 -13.40
N VAL A 42 15.95 1.54 -14.53
CA VAL A 42 15.76 2.55 -15.58
C VAL A 42 14.36 2.45 -16.20
N ARG A 43 13.85 1.23 -16.33
CA ARG A 43 12.50 0.95 -16.82
C ARG A 43 11.68 0.25 -15.76
N SER A 44 10.46 0.72 -15.54
CA SER A 44 9.51 0.14 -14.59
C SER A 44 8.15 -0.07 -15.25
N VAL A 45 7.73 -1.33 -15.29
CA VAL A 45 6.47 -1.77 -15.88
C VAL A 45 5.49 -2.08 -14.77
N LEU A 46 4.34 -1.40 -14.76
CA LEU A 46 3.21 -1.73 -13.91
C LEU A 46 2.15 -2.48 -14.72
N ILE A 47 1.82 -3.70 -14.30
CA ILE A 47 0.68 -4.45 -14.86
C ILE A 47 -0.44 -4.45 -13.82
N LEU A 48 -1.59 -3.91 -14.21
CA LEU A 48 -2.79 -3.81 -13.37
C LEU A 48 -4.06 -3.94 -14.21
N ARG A 49 -5.24 -3.89 -13.57
CA ARG A 49 -6.52 -3.97 -14.29
C ARG A 49 -6.65 -2.81 -15.29
N ASP A 50 -7.26 -3.11 -16.43
CA ASP A 50 -7.58 -2.16 -17.50
C ASP A 50 -8.31 -0.91 -16.99
N ILE A 51 -9.30 -1.08 -16.11
CA ILE A 51 -10.06 0.03 -15.52
C ILE A 51 -9.22 0.97 -14.64
N GLU A 52 -8.02 0.55 -14.23
CA GLU A 52 -7.11 1.33 -13.40
C GLU A 52 -5.97 1.97 -14.20
N MET A 53 -5.80 1.61 -15.49
CA MET A 53 -4.67 2.04 -16.30
C MET A 53 -4.59 3.56 -16.45
N GLU A 54 -5.70 4.24 -16.69
CA GLU A 54 -5.68 5.71 -16.82
C GLU A 54 -5.26 6.40 -15.52
N ARG A 55 -5.73 5.89 -14.38
CA ARG A 55 -5.40 6.46 -13.07
C ARG A 55 -3.93 6.20 -12.74
N ALA A 56 -3.43 5.01 -13.05
CA ALA A 56 -2.03 4.66 -12.90
C ALA A 56 -1.14 5.49 -13.83
N ALA A 57 -1.48 5.65 -15.11
CA ALA A 57 -0.68 6.43 -16.05
C ALA A 57 -0.50 7.90 -15.62
N ARG A 58 -1.50 8.46 -14.91
CA ARG A 58 -1.43 9.84 -14.40
C ARG A 58 -0.66 9.98 -13.09
N ASN A 59 -0.69 8.97 -12.22
CA ASN A 59 -0.30 9.13 -10.81
C ASN A 59 0.78 8.14 -10.34
N ALA A 60 0.96 7.01 -11.01
CA ALA A 60 1.94 6.00 -10.62
C ALA A 60 3.34 6.41 -11.09
N ARG A 61 4.33 6.20 -10.22
CA ARG A 61 5.74 6.47 -10.47
C ARG A 61 6.38 5.32 -11.25
N VAL A 62 5.96 5.13 -12.50
CA VAL A 62 6.45 4.08 -13.40
C VAL A 62 6.67 4.59 -14.82
N THR A 63 7.48 3.89 -15.62
CA THR A 63 7.70 4.27 -17.02
C THR A 63 6.61 3.77 -17.95
N ASP A 64 6.08 2.57 -17.70
CA ASP A 64 5.10 1.92 -18.57
C ASP A 64 3.93 1.37 -17.73
N VAL A 65 2.71 1.55 -18.23
CA VAL A 65 1.48 1.04 -17.63
C VAL A 65 0.79 0.11 -18.62
N HIS A 66 0.48 -1.11 -18.18
CA HIS A 66 -0.08 -2.17 -19.01
C HIS A 66 -1.20 -2.93 -18.30
N CYS A 67 -2.02 -3.61 -19.09
CA CYS A 67 -2.95 -4.62 -18.59
C CYS A 67 -2.44 -6.04 -18.85
N PRO A 68 -2.99 -7.08 -18.18
CA PRO A 68 -2.60 -8.46 -18.45
C PRO A 68 -2.69 -8.87 -19.93
N ALA A 69 -3.69 -8.34 -20.67
CA ALA A 69 -3.91 -8.69 -22.06
C ALA A 69 -2.73 -8.33 -22.98
N ASP A 70 -1.98 -7.26 -22.66
CA ASP A 70 -0.79 -6.82 -23.39
C ASP A 70 0.31 -7.90 -23.40
N PHE A 71 0.31 -8.76 -22.37
CA PHE A 71 1.27 -9.85 -22.19
C PHE A 71 0.58 -11.21 -22.17
N THR A 72 -0.37 -11.43 -23.08
CA THR A 72 -1.01 -12.74 -23.25
C THR A 72 0.01 -13.78 -23.74
N PRO A 73 0.27 -14.87 -23.00
CA PRO A 73 1.13 -15.96 -23.48
C PRO A 73 0.41 -16.81 -24.52
N VAL A 74 1.14 -17.65 -25.26
CA VAL A 74 0.59 -18.50 -26.35
C VAL A 74 -0.58 -19.38 -25.88
N LYS A 75 -0.55 -19.86 -24.64
CA LYS A 75 -1.60 -20.71 -24.05
C LYS A 75 -2.83 -19.92 -23.59
N GLY A 76 -2.83 -18.60 -23.75
CA GLY A 76 -3.84 -17.70 -23.22
C GLY A 76 -3.66 -17.39 -21.73
N LEU A 77 -4.45 -16.43 -21.25
CA LEU A 77 -4.54 -16.08 -19.84
C LEU A 77 -5.63 -16.92 -19.14
N SER A 78 -5.42 -17.16 -17.84
CA SER A 78 -6.42 -17.74 -16.97
C SER A 78 -7.65 -16.84 -16.84
N GLY A 79 -8.83 -17.43 -16.66
CA GLY A 79 -10.03 -16.67 -16.27
C GLY A 79 -9.96 -16.14 -14.83
N ASN A 80 -9.08 -16.69 -14.00
CA ASN A 80 -8.79 -16.15 -12.67
C ASN A 80 -7.82 -14.96 -12.79
N ARG A 81 -8.25 -13.79 -12.30
CA ARG A 81 -7.55 -12.52 -12.48
C ARG A 81 -6.14 -12.49 -11.88
N GLU A 82 -5.96 -13.00 -10.66
CA GLU A 82 -4.64 -13.02 -10.02
C GLU A 82 -3.65 -13.91 -10.78
N THR A 83 -4.13 -15.07 -11.23
CA THR A 83 -3.34 -15.98 -12.06
C THR A 83 -3.03 -15.35 -13.42
N ALA A 84 -4.00 -14.65 -14.04
CA ALA A 84 -3.80 -13.96 -15.30
C ALA A 84 -2.73 -12.87 -15.19
N THR A 85 -2.75 -12.05 -14.15
CA THR A 85 -1.73 -11.02 -13.91
C THR A 85 -0.35 -11.66 -13.67
N ALA A 86 -0.27 -12.77 -12.94
CA ALA A 86 0.99 -13.50 -12.75
C ALA A 86 1.53 -14.12 -14.05
N GLN A 87 0.65 -14.65 -14.91
CA GLN A 87 1.01 -15.16 -16.25
C GLN A 87 1.51 -14.05 -17.16
N ALA A 88 0.82 -12.90 -17.15
CA ALA A 88 1.21 -11.71 -17.88
C ALA A 88 2.57 -11.18 -17.41
N ALA A 89 2.84 -11.18 -16.09
CA ALA A 89 4.13 -10.80 -15.54
C ALA A 89 5.25 -11.72 -16.05
N ALA A 90 5.03 -13.04 -16.01
CA ALA A 90 6.00 -14.01 -16.50
C ALA A 90 6.27 -13.85 -18.01
N GLU A 91 5.23 -13.58 -18.80
CA GLU A 91 5.36 -13.32 -20.24
C GLU A 91 6.08 -11.99 -20.52
N CYS A 92 5.81 -10.94 -19.75
CA CYS A 92 6.51 -9.65 -19.82
C CYS A 92 8.02 -9.82 -19.58
N LEU A 93 8.38 -10.54 -18.51
CA LEU A 93 9.78 -10.85 -18.17
C LEU A 93 10.46 -11.67 -19.27
N ARG A 94 9.78 -12.70 -19.78
CA ARG A 94 10.29 -13.56 -20.87
C ARG A 94 10.53 -12.76 -22.14
N ARG A 95 9.58 -11.92 -22.57
CA ARG A 95 9.74 -11.03 -23.74
C ARG A 95 10.86 -10.01 -23.55
N SER A 96 11.15 -9.65 -22.30
CA SER A 96 12.23 -8.73 -21.94
C SER A 96 13.61 -9.39 -21.85
N GLY A 97 13.69 -10.71 -22.06
CA GLY A 97 14.93 -11.49 -22.01
C GLY A 97 15.48 -11.72 -20.60
N VAL A 98 14.64 -11.56 -19.57
CA VAL A 98 15.04 -11.75 -18.17
C VAL A 98 15.23 -13.23 -17.88
N SER A 99 16.36 -13.58 -17.27
CA SER A 99 16.67 -14.95 -16.84
C SER A 99 16.67 -15.12 -15.32
N ARG A 100 16.69 -14.02 -14.55
CA ARG A 100 16.60 -14.02 -13.08
C ARG A 100 15.69 -12.91 -12.56
N VAL A 101 14.88 -13.22 -11.56
CA VAL A 101 14.03 -12.29 -10.82
C VAL A 101 14.45 -12.28 -9.35
N ILE A 102 14.55 -11.08 -8.79
CA ILE A 102 14.64 -10.84 -7.35
C ILE A 102 13.27 -10.33 -6.88
N GLY A 103 12.64 -11.05 -5.96
CA GLY A 103 11.37 -10.66 -5.34
C GLY A 103 11.53 -10.36 -3.85
N ASP A 104 10.61 -9.57 -3.30
CA ASP A 104 10.56 -9.36 -1.85
C ASP A 104 9.86 -10.53 -1.14
N ARG A 105 10.02 -10.60 0.18
CA ARG A 105 9.45 -11.67 1.03
C ARG A 105 7.93 -11.82 0.99
N SER A 106 7.20 -10.81 0.49
CA SER A 106 5.75 -10.80 0.35
C SER A 106 5.26 -11.14 -1.05
N LEU A 107 6.17 -11.40 -2.01
CA LEU A 107 5.81 -11.76 -3.38
C LEU A 107 4.86 -12.97 -3.38
N PRO A 108 3.60 -12.83 -3.86
CA PRO A 108 2.65 -13.92 -3.78
C PRO A 108 3.12 -15.13 -4.58
N LEU A 109 2.96 -16.32 -4.01
CA LEU A 109 3.52 -17.57 -4.55
C LEU A 109 3.08 -17.87 -5.99
N ILE A 110 1.90 -17.38 -6.40
CA ILE A 110 1.41 -17.52 -7.78
C ILE A 110 2.33 -16.83 -8.81
N TYR A 111 2.94 -15.69 -8.46
CA TYR A 111 3.91 -15.02 -9.34
C TYR A 111 5.19 -15.85 -9.45
N VAL A 112 5.70 -16.36 -8.32
CA VAL A 112 6.88 -17.24 -8.30
C VAL A 112 6.66 -18.47 -9.18
N GLU A 113 5.49 -19.11 -9.05
CA GLU A 113 5.12 -20.28 -9.83
C GLU A 113 5.05 -19.97 -11.33
N MET A 114 4.38 -18.89 -11.74
CA MET A 114 4.28 -18.52 -13.16
C MET A 114 5.64 -18.10 -13.75
N ILE A 115 6.46 -17.36 -13.01
CA ILE A 115 7.81 -16.94 -13.44
C ILE A 115 8.72 -18.16 -13.62
N ARG A 116 8.71 -19.11 -12.66
CA ARG A 116 9.49 -20.35 -12.77
C ARG A 116 9.04 -21.23 -13.93
N ARG A 117 7.74 -21.32 -14.20
CA ARG A 117 7.21 -22.02 -15.39
C ARG A 117 7.65 -21.40 -16.71
N ALA A 118 7.97 -20.11 -16.73
CA ALA A 118 8.57 -19.44 -17.88
C ALA A 118 10.08 -19.69 -18.01
N GLY A 119 10.68 -20.50 -17.13
CA GLY A 119 12.11 -20.83 -17.15
C GLY A 119 13.01 -19.79 -16.49
N ILE A 120 12.44 -18.88 -15.70
CA ILE A 120 13.16 -17.76 -15.06
C ILE A 120 13.46 -18.12 -13.60
N ALA A 121 14.71 -17.97 -13.18
CA ALA A 121 15.10 -18.19 -11.80
C ALA A 121 14.48 -17.11 -10.88
N VAL A 122 14.03 -17.50 -9.69
CA VAL A 122 13.44 -16.57 -8.71
C VAL A 122 14.17 -16.69 -7.38
N GLU A 123 14.72 -15.58 -6.92
CA GLU A 123 15.40 -15.41 -5.64
C GLU A 123 14.60 -14.45 -4.75
N CYS A 124 14.60 -14.72 -3.45
CA CYS A 124 13.96 -13.87 -2.46
C CYS A 124 15.03 -13.01 -1.79
N ASP A 125 14.88 -11.68 -1.86
CA ASP A 125 15.60 -10.75 -1.01
C ASP A 125 14.69 -10.36 0.16
N SER A 126 15.04 -10.85 1.35
CA SER A 126 14.28 -10.58 2.58
C SER A 126 14.34 -9.12 3.04
N ASN A 127 15.30 -8.34 2.54
CA ASN A 127 15.52 -6.94 2.91
C ASN A 127 14.98 -5.93 1.89
N LEU A 128 14.59 -6.39 0.69
CA LEU A 128 14.06 -5.54 -0.36
C LEU A 128 12.84 -4.74 0.14
N GLY A 129 12.90 -3.41 -0.02
CA GLY A 129 11.86 -2.48 0.42
C GLY A 129 11.78 -2.23 1.94
N ILE A 130 12.61 -2.89 2.77
CA ILE A 130 12.66 -2.65 4.22
C ILE A 130 13.53 -1.44 4.54
N LEU A 131 14.82 -1.49 4.16
CA LEU A 131 15.78 -0.44 4.50
C LEU A 131 15.40 0.88 3.83
N ASP A 132 14.98 0.81 2.57
CA ASP A 132 14.52 1.96 1.82
C ASP A 132 13.49 2.75 2.64
N ARG A 133 12.46 2.08 3.17
CA ARG A 133 11.35 2.73 3.90
C ARG A 133 11.75 3.33 5.24
N ARG A 134 12.92 2.98 5.78
CA ARG A 134 13.40 3.58 7.04
C ARG A 134 13.79 5.03 6.81
N GLN A 135 14.44 5.35 5.70
CA GLN A 135 14.80 6.70 5.31
C GLN A 135 13.67 7.33 4.48
N LYS A 136 13.12 8.45 4.92
CA LYS A 136 12.03 9.13 4.21
C LYS A 136 12.62 10.14 3.24
N ASP A 137 12.01 10.25 2.07
CA ASP A 137 12.29 11.37 1.16
C ASP A 137 11.57 12.65 1.64
N GLU A 138 11.85 13.79 0.99
CA GLU A 138 11.29 15.08 1.39
C GLU A 138 9.76 15.13 1.27
N GLU A 139 9.21 14.47 0.25
CA GLU A 139 7.76 14.36 0.02
C GLU A 139 7.10 13.57 1.15
N GLU A 140 7.67 12.42 1.52
CA GLU A 140 7.20 11.59 2.64
C GLU A 140 7.27 12.34 3.97
N VAL A 141 8.35 13.07 4.21
CA VAL A 141 8.47 13.90 5.41
C VAL A 141 7.41 15.00 5.42
N ALA A 142 7.12 15.62 4.28
CA ALA A 142 6.06 16.62 4.18
C ALA A 142 4.68 16.01 4.47
N CYS A 143 4.36 14.85 3.90
CA CYS A 143 3.12 14.11 4.19
C CYS A 143 3.01 13.77 5.68
N LEU A 144 4.08 13.28 6.31
CA LEU A 144 4.09 12.96 7.74
C LEU A 144 3.83 14.18 8.62
N ARG A 145 4.47 15.33 8.30
CA ARG A 145 4.23 16.58 9.04
C ARG A 145 2.79 17.04 8.92
N GLU A 146 2.21 16.93 7.72
CA GLU A 146 0.83 17.32 7.50
C GLU A 146 -0.16 16.41 8.24
N SER A 147 0.02 15.08 8.15
CA SER A 147 -0.76 14.12 8.94
C SER A 147 -0.65 14.37 10.44
N GLN A 148 0.56 14.69 10.93
CA GLN A 148 0.77 15.01 12.34
C GLN A 148 0.05 16.32 12.73
N ARG A 149 0.15 17.37 11.92
CA ARG A 149 -0.53 18.66 12.16
C ARG A 149 -2.05 18.49 12.28
N ILE A 150 -2.65 17.64 11.44
CA ILE A 150 -4.08 17.35 11.50
C ILE A 150 -4.42 16.48 12.71
N THR A 151 -3.57 15.51 13.05
CA THR A 151 -3.73 14.70 14.26
C THR A 151 -3.71 15.56 15.52
N GLU A 152 -2.79 16.54 15.61
CA GLU A 152 -2.70 17.47 16.74
C GLU A 152 -4.00 18.27 16.92
N LYS A 153 -4.62 18.73 15.82
CA LYS A 153 -5.93 19.40 15.87
C LYS A 153 -7.06 18.46 16.34
N ALA A 154 -7.06 17.21 15.88
CA ALA A 154 -8.05 16.22 16.30
C ALA A 154 -7.95 15.93 17.81
N ILE A 155 -6.71 15.81 18.32
CA ILE A 155 -6.44 15.64 19.75
C ILE A 155 -6.86 16.90 20.52
N GLU A 156 -6.53 18.09 20.04
CA GLU A 156 -6.96 19.34 20.67
C GLU A 156 -8.48 19.43 20.79
N MET A 157 -9.22 19.09 19.74
CA MET A 157 -10.68 19.02 19.75
C MET A 157 -11.18 18.03 20.82
N ALA A 158 -10.65 16.80 20.84
CA ALA A 158 -11.04 15.80 21.84
C ALA A 158 -10.74 16.26 23.28
N CYS A 159 -9.58 16.88 23.51
CA CYS A 159 -9.23 17.46 24.81
C CYS A 159 -10.19 18.59 25.21
N ARG A 160 -10.60 19.45 24.28
CA ARG A 160 -11.58 20.51 24.55
C ARG A 160 -12.94 19.93 24.93
N MET A 161 -13.43 18.91 24.23
CA MET A 161 -14.68 18.24 24.58
C MET A 161 -14.67 17.73 26.03
N ILE A 162 -13.58 17.08 26.44
CA ILE A 162 -13.40 16.60 27.81
C ILE A 162 -13.32 17.76 28.79
N ALA A 163 -12.57 18.81 28.47
CA ALA A 163 -12.33 19.94 29.37
C ALA A 163 -13.58 20.79 29.65
N VAL A 164 -14.53 20.86 28.70
CA VAL A 164 -15.80 21.58 28.89
C VAL A 164 -16.93 20.71 29.43
N SER A 165 -16.66 19.41 29.66
CA SER A 165 -17.66 18.48 30.20
C SER A 165 -17.78 18.62 31.71
N ASP A 166 -19.00 18.46 32.21
CA ASP A 166 -19.29 18.40 33.64
C ASP A 166 -19.31 16.94 34.12
N ALA A 167 -18.77 16.66 35.31
CA ALA A 167 -18.87 15.34 35.93
C ALA A 167 -20.15 15.24 36.78
N ASP A 168 -20.89 14.15 36.61
CA ASP A 168 -22.00 13.82 37.50
C ASP A 168 -21.54 13.15 38.81
N SER A 169 -22.50 12.81 39.68
CA SER A 169 -22.22 12.18 40.98
C SER A 169 -21.59 10.79 40.88
N ASP A 170 -21.78 10.10 39.76
CA ASP A 170 -21.24 8.77 39.50
C ASP A 170 -19.87 8.84 38.78
N GLY A 171 -19.37 10.05 38.51
CA GLY A 171 -18.09 10.31 37.87
C GLY A 171 -18.14 10.23 36.34
N SER A 172 -19.33 10.20 35.73
CA SER A 172 -19.48 10.24 34.27
C SER A 172 -19.42 11.66 33.77
N LEU A 173 -18.68 11.88 32.67
CA LEU A 173 -18.62 13.18 32.01
C LEU A 173 -19.85 13.40 31.14
N HIS A 174 -20.36 14.63 31.10
CA HIS A 174 -21.47 15.07 30.25
C HIS A 174 -21.04 16.25 29.40
N CYS A 175 -21.22 16.14 28.08
CA CYS A 175 -20.94 17.20 27.11
C CYS A 175 -22.23 17.52 26.35
N GLU A 176 -22.65 18.78 26.37
CA GLU A 176 -23.88 19.25 25.69
C GLU A 176 -25.15 18.50 26.14
N GLY A 177 -25.23 18.16 27.43
CA GLY A 177 -26.40 17.48 28.02
C GLY A 177 -26.47 15.97 27.78
N GLU A 178 -25.47 15.38 27.14
CA GLU A 178 -25.36 13.93 26.94
C GLU A 178 -24.06 13.37 27.53
N VAL A 179 -24.09 12.10 27.95
CA VAL A 179 -22.89 11.40 28.46
C VAL A 179 -21.78 11.42 27.41
N LEU A 180 -20.58 11.77 27.82
CA LEU A 180 -19.38 11.76 27.00
C LEU A 180 -18.67 10.41 27.14
N THR A 181 -19.07 9.46 26.31
CA THR A 181 -18.43 8.14 26.27
C THR A 181 -17.16 8.16 25.41
N SER A 182 -16.32 7.13 25.58
CA SER A 182 -15.13 6.94 24.72
C SER A 182 -15.52 6.75 23.25
N GLU A 183 -16.64 6.08 22.98
CA GLU A 183 -17.21 5.90 21.64
C GLU A 183 -17.61 7.24 21.02
N ARG A 184 -18.23 8.15 21.80
CA ARG A 184 -18.63 9.47 21.33
C ARG A 184 -17.42 10.33 20.99
N VAL A 185 -16.39 10.33 21.84
CA VAL A 185 -15.13 11.04 21.54
C VAL A 185 -14.45 10.46 20.29
N ARG A 186 -14.40 9.13 20.15
CA ARG A 186 -13.85 8.47 18.96
C ARG A 186 -14.63 8.84 17.69
N PHE A 187 -15.96 8.86 17.77
CA PHE A 187 -16.81 9.27 16.66
C PHE A 187 -16.51 10.70 16.20
N GLU A 188 -16.36 11.65 17.13
CA GLU A 188 -16.00 13.02 16.76
C GLU A 188 -14.60 13.12 16.14
N ILE A 189 -13.62 12.34 16.63
CA ILE A 189 -12.29 12.26 16.01
C ILE A 189 -12.39 11.76 14.56
N ASP A 190 -13.18 10.71 14.32
CA ASP A 190 -13.36 10.15 12.98
C ASP A 190 -14.04 11.15 12.03
N GLN A 191 -15.07 11.86 12.51
CA GLN A 191 -15.74 12.91 11.72
C GLN A 191 -14.78 14.06 11.40
N PHE A 192 -14.00 14.52 12.38
CA PHE A 192 -13.04 15.59 12.19
C PHE A 192 -12.00 15.21 11.13
N LEU A 193 -11.37 14.05 11.26
CA LEU A 193 -10.34 13.59 10.32
C LEU A 193 -10.91 13.42 8.91
N LEU A 194 -12.13 12.87 8.79
CA LEU A 194 -12.81 12.73 7.50
C LEU A 194 -13.08 14.10 6.86
N SER A 195 -13.49 15.10 7.65
CA SER A 195 -13.75 16.46 7.16
C SER A 195 -12.49 17.17 6.65
N GLU A 196 -11.32 16.83 7.20
CA GLU A 196 -10.02 17.32 6.73
C GLU A 196 -9.46 16.49 5.56
N GLY A 197 -10.17 15.45 5.10
CA GLY A 197 -9.73 14.58 4.00
C GLY A 197 -8.73 13.49 4.41
N PHE A 198 -8.67 13.15 5.69
CA PHE A 198 -7.79 12.12 6.24
C PHE A 198 -8.56 10.85 6.58
N THR A 199 -7.86 9.71 6.49
CA THR A 199 -8.36 8.43 6.97
C THR A 199 -7.74 8.13 8.33
N ASN A 200 -8.56 7.61 9.24
CA ASN A 200 -8.12 7.22 10.57
C ASN A 200 -8.02 5.68 10.66
N PRO A 201 -6.84 5.09 10.94
CA PRO A 201 -6.81 3.75 11.48
C PRO A 201 -7.45 3.81 12.88
N SER A 202 -8.49 3.00 13.13
CA SER A 202 -9.31 3.03 14.36
C SER A 202 -8.55 3.54 15.59
N SER A 203 -8.97 4.69 16.13
CA SER A 203 -8.31 5.33 17.26
C SER A 203 -8.70 4.66 18.59
N ILE A 204 -7.72 4.59 19.49
CA ILE A 204 -7.92 4.14 20.87
C ILE A 204 -8.35 5.35 21.69
N VAL A 205 -9.56 5.28 22.24
CA VAL A 205 -10.07 6.22 23.24
C VAL A 205 -10.51 5.39 24.42
N ALA A 206 -9.88 5.59 25.57
CA ALA A 206 -10.11 4.80 26.77
C ALA A 206 -10.17 5.73 27.98
N GLY A 207 -11.34 5.77 28.64
CA GLY A 207 -11.55 6.51 29.88
C GLY A 207 -11.55 5.58 31.10
N GLY A 208 -11.15 6.13 32.25
CA GLY A 208 -11.24 5.44 33.54
C GLY A 208 -10.42 4.14 33.58
N PRO A 209 -10.92 3.07 34.22
CA PRO A 209 -10.20 1.80 34.37
C PRO A 209 -9.76 1.14 33.06
N ILE A 210 -10.47 1.40 31.95
CA ILE A 210 -10.17 0.83 30.63
C ILE A 210 -8.85 1.39 30.07
N ALA A 211 -8.40 2.56 30.55
CA ALA A 211 -7.11 3.13 30.14
C ALA A 211 -5.88 2.37 30.67
N ALA A 212 -6.09 1.41 31.58
CA ALA A 212 -5.02 0.63 32.23
C ALA A 212 -4.92 -0.84 31.76
N ASP A 213 -5.74 -1.24 30.78
CA ASP A 213 -5.74 -2.57 30.13
C ASP A 213 -5.00 -2.49 28.77
#